data_AF-A0AB38YF98-F1
#
_entry.id   AF-A0AB38YF98-F1
#
_cell.length_a   1.000
_cell.length_b   1.000
_cell.length_c   1.000
_cell.angle_alpha   90.00
_cell.angle_beta   90.00
_cell.angle_gamma   90.00
#
_symmetry.space_group_name_H-M   'P 1'
#
loop_
_entity.id
_entity.type
_entity.pdbx_description
1 polymer ?
#
loop_
_entity_poly.entity_id
_entity_poly.type
_entity_poly.pdbx_seq_one_letter_code
_entity_poly.pdbx_strand_id
1 'polypeptide(L)'
;MSDQAQGATNLILMTPIRTGVTDGGCSYAYYIRQRLHDLPLHEDSPWAKVPDTYLARWYLLDDVAYQGKPAHEDHLASRYLVLIAHFHGDRERFLRHCWQHMEPLLRELYGFAWGFESVEDADAWVTFAQRCVMPTGFFFNGSTGEPLAEQLKALYLRQAFTQFVMTHQHVKGAELQQAFVRWSSEHQPENLAGPTWRPGADCLSNVVTQG
;
A
#
# COMPACT_ATOMS: atom_id res chain seq x y z
N MET A 1 -11.63 19.93 -2.50
CA MET A 1 -10.30 19.60 -3.06
C MET A 1 -10.28 18.10 -3.28
N SER A 2 -9.80 17.63 -4.44
CA SER A 2 -9.94 16.23 -4.87
C SER A 2 -8.85 15.36 -4.22
N ASP A 3 -9.26 14.27 -3.59
CA ASP A 3 -8.42 13.15 -3.11
C ASP A 3 -8.04 12.18 -4.25
N GLN A 4 -8.49 12.47 -5.47
CA GLN A 4 -8.22 11.72 -6.68
C GLN A 4 -7.40 12.54 -7.69
N ALA A 5 -6.45 11.88 -8.34
CA ALA A 5 -5.73 12.39 -9.51
C ALA A 5 -5.59 11.27 -10.56
N GLN A 6 -6.12 11.51 -11.77
CA GLN A 6 -5.94 10.65 -12.95
C GLN A 6 -6.24 9.14 -12.72
N GLY A 7 -7.20 8.78 -11.83
CA GLY A 7 -7.56 7.38 -11.54
C GLY A 7 -6.86 6.79 -10.31
N ALA A 8 -5.87 7.49 -9.73
CA ALA A 8 -5.33 7.17 -8.42
C ALA A 8 -6.05 7.93 -7.31
N THR A 9 -6.30 7.25 -6.20
CA THR A 9 -6.92 7.80 -5.00
C THR A 9 -5.95 7.73 -3.82
N ASN A 10 -5.91 8.79 -3.00
CA ASN A 10 -5.20 8.81 -1.73
C ASN A 10 -6.18 8.65 -0.57
N LEU A 11 -5.79 7.88 0.43
CA LEU A 11 -6.56 7.65 1.64
C LEU A 11 -5.65 7.78 2.85
N ILE A 12 -6.00 8.70 3.74
CA ILE A 12 -5.44 8.75 5.09
C ILE A 12 -6.56 8.49 6.08
N LEU A 13 -6.46 7.41 6.86
CA LEU A 13 -7.30 7.18 8.02
C LEU A 13 -6.50 7.53 9.28
N MET A 14 -7.05 8.37 10.13
CA MET A 14 -6.55 8.58 11.48
C MET A 14 -7.59 8.08 12.47
N THR A 15 -7.34 6.90 13.03
CA THR A 15 -8.29 6.24 13.91
C THR A 15 -7.82 6.31 15.36
N PRO A 16 -8.57 6.97 16.27
CA PRO A 16 -8.18 7.09 17.66
C PRO A 16 -8.29 5.75 18.39
N ILE A 17 -7.21 5.38 19.07
CA ILE A 17 -7.12 4.15 19.87
C ILE A 17 -7.50 4.44 21.32
N ARG A 18 -8.33 3.57 21.90
CA ARG A 18 -8.69 3.64 23.32
C ARG A 18 -7.47 3.44 24.21
N THR A 19 -7.47 4.08 25.37
CA THR A 19 -6.50 3.76 26.41
C THR A 19 -6.98 2.53 27.17
N GLY A 20 -6.14 1.49 27.23
CA GLY A 20 -6.47 0.26 27.94
C GLY A 20 -5.37 -0.79 27.80
N VAL A 21 -5.63 -1.95 28.38
CA VAL A 21 -4.75 -3.11 28.38
C VAL A 21 -5.48 -4.35 27.88
N THR A 22 -4.77 -5.21 27.17
CA THR A 22 -5.22 -6.56 26.81
C THR A 22 -5.28 -7.44 28.06
N ASP A 23 -5.97 -8.58 27.98
CA ASP A 23 -6.03 -9.55 29.08
C ASP A 23 -4.64 -10.04 29.54
N GLY A 24 -3.66 -10.02 28.63
CA GLY A 24 -2.25 -10.33 28.92
C GLY A 24 -1.46 -9.20 29.59
N GLY A 25 -2.09 -8.09 29.97
CA GLY A 25 -1.46 -6.96 30.66
C GLY A 25 -0.69 -5.96 29.77
N CYS A 26 -0.62 -6.20 28.46
CA CYS A 26 0.00 -5.26 27.51
C CYS A 26 -0.94 -4.11 27.16
N SER A 27 -0.42 -2.89 26.99
CA SER A 27 -1.25 -1.76 26.51
C SER A 27 -1.69 -2.00 25.05
N TYR A 28 -2.89 -1.54 24.68
CA TYR A 28 -3.39 -1.69 23.31
C TYR A 28 -2.43 -1.10 22.26
N ALA A 29 -1.86 0.06 22.55
CA ALA A 29 -0.86 0.71 21.70
C ALA A 29 0.39 -0.16 21.50
N TYR A 30 0.88 -0.80 22.57
CA TYR A 30 2.02 -1.71 22.49
C TYR A 30 1.67 -2.97 21.68
N TYR A 31 0.51 -3.57 21.94
CA TYR A 31 0.03 -4.74 21.19
C TYR A 31 -0.05 -4.44 19.69
N ILE A 32 -0.72 -3.34 19.30
CA ILE A 32 -0.82 -2.92 17.90
C ILE A 32 0.57 -2.72 17.30
N ARG A 33 1.49 -2.06 18.00
CA ARG A 33 2.85 -1.83 17.50
C ARG A 33 3.60 -3.13 17.25
N GLN A 34 3.55 -4.08 18.19
CA GLN A 34 4.15 -5.40 17.98
C GLN A 34 3.50 -6.09 16.78
N ARG A 35 2.17 -6.07 16.72
CA ARG A 35 1.45 -6.74 15.63
C ARG A 35 1.79 -6.17 14.25
N LEU A 36 1.95 -4.85 14.15
CA LEU A 36 2.38 -4.16 12.93
C LEU A 36 3.84 -4.46 12.57
N HIS A 37 4.72 -4.61 13.57
CA HIS A 37 6.11 -4.98 13.36
C HIS A 37 6.24 -6.41 12.81
N ASP A 38 5.39 -7.31 13.29
CA ASP A 38 5.38 -8.73 12.92
C ASP A 38 4.56 -9.02 11.65
N LEU A 39 4.10 -7.99 10.93
CA LEU A 39 3.43 -8.20 9.66
C LEU A 39 4.40 -8.79 8.64
N PRO A 40 3.97 -9.79 7.86
CA PRO A 40 4.79 -10.29 6.76
C PRO A 40 5.05 -9.19 5.73
N LEU A 41 6.19 -9.30 5.06
CA LEU A 41 6.63 -8.38 4.02
C LEU A 41 6.46 -9.00 2.62
N HIS A 42 6.72 -8.22 1.58
CA HIS A 42 6.73 -8.66 0.18
C HIS A 42 5.41 -9.30 -0.26
N GLU A 43 5.41 -10.45 -0.95
CA GLU A 43 4.19 -11.11 -1.42
C GLU A 43 3.29 -11.60 -0.29
N ASP A 44 3.87 -11.89 0.88
CA ASP A 44 3.12 -12.36 2.04
C ASP A 44 2.42 -11.22 2.79
N SER A 45 2.82 -9.97 2.50
CA SER A 45 2.20 -8.77 3.04
C SER A 45 0.68 -8.80 2.86
N PRO A 46 -0.10 -8.41 3.89
CA PRO A 46 -1.55 -8.33 3.75
C PRO A 46 -1.95 -7.35 2.63
N TRP A 47 -1.14 -6.31 2.38
CA TRP A 47 -1.38 -5.34 1.32
C TRP A 47 -1.15 -5.87 -0.10
N ALA A 48 -0.30 -6.89 -0.27
CA ALA A 48 -0.12 -7.55 -1.56
C ALA A 48 -1.39 -8.30 -2.00
N LYS A 49 -2.27 -8.64 -1.05
CA LYS A 49 -3.51 -9.38 -1.29
C LYS A 49 -4.70 -8.47 -1.58
N VAL A 50 -4.61 -7.18 -1.28
CA VAL A 50 -5.66 -6.20 -1.53
C VAL A 50 -5.52 -5.69 -2.97
N PRO A 51 -6.51 -5.94 -3.86
CA PRO A 51 -6.46 -5.47 -5.23
C PRO A 51 -6.30 -3.95 -5.33
N ASP A 52 -5.72 -3.50 -6.43
CA ASP A 52 -5.57 -2.09 -6.79
C ASP A 52 -4.63 -1.26 -5.88
N THR A 53 -4.00 -1.88 -4.89
CA THR A 53 -3.06 -1.22 -3.97
C THR A 53 -1.73 -0.89 -4.66
N TYR A 54 -1.38 0.40 -4.74
CA TYR A 54 -0.03 0.83 -5.16
C TYR A 54 0.93 0.90 -3.97
N LEU A 55 0.47 1.50 -2.88
CA LEU A 55 1.24 1.70 -1.66
C LEU A 55 0.25 1.69 -0.49
N ALA A 56 0.55 0.98 0.58
CA ALA A 56 -0.20 1.10 1.81
C ALA A 56 0.71 0.88 3.01
N ARG A 57 0.46 1.64 4.09
CA ARG A 57 1.23 1.56 5.33
C ARG A 57 0.34 1.85 6.52
N TRP A 58 0.45 0.98 7.52
CA TRP A 58 0.02 1.27 8.88
C TRP A 58 1.19 1.72 9.74
N TYR A 59 0.92 2.65 10.64
CA TYR A 59 1.79 2.98 11.75
C TYR A 59 0.99 3.54 12.92
N LEU A 60 1.55 3.46 14.12
CA LEU A 60 0.97 4.10 15.29
C LEU A 60 1.61 5.47 15.49
N LEU A 61 0.77 6.51 15.55
CA LEU A 61 1.18 7.87 15.89
C LEU A 61 0.84 8.11 17.37
N ASP A 62 1.87 8.21 18.21
CA ASP A 62 1.67 8.40 19.65
C ASP A 62 1.37 9.85 20.01
N ASP A 63 2.18 10.79 19.50
CA ASP A 63 2.07 12.21 19.84
C ASP A 63 2.83 13.09 18.82
N VAL A 64 2.57 14.40 18.80
CA VAL A 64 3.31 15.39 18.00
C VAL A 64 3.73 16.59 18.85
N ALA A 65 4.67 16.38 19.76
CA ALA A 65 5.05 17.34 20.82
C ALA A 65 5.35 18.78 20.37
N TYR A 66 5.77 19.04 19.12
CA TYR A 66 6.03 20.40 18.62
C TYR A 66 5.59 20.60 17.17
N GLN A 67 4.89 21.71 16.89
CA GLN A 67 4.40 22.08 15.55
C GLN A 67 4.66 23.56 15.22
N GLY A 68 4.86 23.88 13.93
CA GLY A 68 4.88 25.26 13.40
C GLY A 68 6.19 26.04 13.53
N LYS A 69 6.16 27.30 13.06
CA LYS A 69 7.19 28.33 13.29
C LYS A 69 6.52 29.61 13.81
N PRO A 70 6.82 30.09 15.04
CA PRO A 70 7.68 29.45 16.04
C PRO A 70 7.09 28.11 16.51
N ALA A 71 7.93 27.25 17.09
CA ALA A 71 7.48 25.94 17.56
C ALA A 71 6.59 26.11 18.80
N HIS A 72 5.37 25.57 18.72
CA HIS A 72 4.45 25.49 19.85
C HIS A 72 4.33 24.04 20.30
N GLU A 73 4.24 23.85 21.61
CA GLU A 73 3.90 22.55 22.19
C GLU A 73 2.46 22.22 21.81
N ASP A 74 2.27 21.06 21.20
CA ASP A 74 0.98 20.55 20.76
C ASP A 74 0.96 19.05 21.08
N HIS A 75 -0.16 18.54 21.57
CA HIS A 75 -0.29 17.14 21.96
C HIS A 75 -1.54 16.54 21.35
N LEU A 76 -1.41 15.31 20.87
CA LEU A 76 -2.55 14.57 20.38
C LEU A 76 -3.48 14.20 21.53
N ALA A 77 -4.79 14.39 21.31
CA ALA A 77 -5.82 13.97 22.26
C ALA A 77 -5.89 12.44 22.44
N SER A 78 -5.28 11.67 21.55
CA SER A 78 -5.24 10.21 21.56
C SER A 78 -4.04 9.70 20.78
N ARG A 79 -3.70 8.44 20.99
CA ARG A 79 -2.83 7.71 20.05
C ARG A 79 -3.67 7.31 18.84
N TYR A 80 -3.11 7.41 17.64
CA TYR A 80 -3.83 7.10 16.41
C TYR A 80 -3.19 5.92 15.69
N LEU A 81 -4.00 4.94 15.30
CA LEU A 81 -3.62 4.04 14.23
C LEU A 81 -3.83 4.78 12.92
N VAL A 82 -2.74 5.00 12.19
CA VAL A 82 -2.75 5.74 10.93
C VAL A 82 -2.58 4.76 9.78
N LEU A 83 -3.50 4.81 8.83
CA LEU A 83 -3.37 4.19 7.51
C LEU A 83 -3.07 5.28 6.49
N ILE A 84 -2.02 5.11 5.70
CA ILE A 84 -1.83 5.84 4.45
C ILE A 84 -1.89 4.82 3.32
N ALA A 85 -2.77 5.04 2.35
CA ALA A 85 -2.91 4.17 1.18
C ALA A 85 -3.09 4.97 -0.11
N HIS A 86 -2.48 4.45 -1.18
CA HIS A 86 -2.61 4.92 -2.55
C HIS A 86 -3.02 3.73 -3.39
N PHE A 87 -4.08 3.88 -4.17
CA PHE A 87 -4.67 2.79 -4.95
C PHE A 87 -5.34 3.29 -6.21
N HIS A 88 -5.62 2.37 -7.13
CA HIS A 88 -6.44 2.63 -8.31
C HIS A 88 -7.94 2.61 -7.95
N GLY A 89 -8.72 3.52 -8.53
CA GLY A 89 -10.18 3.48 -8.42
C GLY A 89 -10.76 4.12 -7.16
N ASP A 90 -11.98 3.74 -6.79
CA ASP A 90 -12.76 4.44 -5.78
C ASP A 90 -12.49 3.94 -4.33
N ARG A 91 -12.65 4.85 -3.38
CA ARG A 91 -12.36 4.61 -1.96
C ARG A 91 -13.25 3.53 -1.34
N GLU A 92 -14.54 3.50 -1.69
CA GLU A 92 -15.47 2.55 -1.07
C GLU A 92 -15.13 1.11 -1.47
N ARG A 93 -14.92 0.88 -2.77
CA ARG A 93 -14.47 -0.41 -3.29
C ARG A 93 -13.15 -0.84 -2.66
N PHE A 94 -12.18 0.06 -2.55
CA PHE A 94 -10.91 -0.24 -1.89
C PHE A 94 -11.10 -0.67 -0.43
N LEU A 95 -11.92 0.06 0.34
CA LEU A 95 -12.23 -0.31 1.73
C LEU A 95 -12.94 -1.66 1.84
N ARG A 96 -13.84 -1.99 0.90
CA ARG A 96 -14.48 -3.31 0.83
C ARG A 96 -13.48 -4.42 0.52
N HIS A 97 -12.56 -4.20 -0.42
CA HIS A 97 -11.47 -5.14 -0.68
C HIS A 97 -10.60 -5.34 0.56
N CYS A 98 -10.28 -4.28 1.30
CA CYS A 98 -9.54 -4.41 2.56
C CYS A 98 -10.26 -5.35 3.53
N TRP A 99 -11.58 -5.22 3.67
CA TRP A 99 -12.37 -6.14 4.49
C TRP A 99 -12.32 -7.57 3.97
N GLN A 100 -12.64 -7.78 2.69
CA GLN A 100 -12.69 -9.11 2.07
C GLN A 100 -11.37 -9.88 2.18
N HIS A 101 -10.23 -9.19 2.08
CA HIS A 101 -8.91 -9.81 2.07
C HIS A 101 -8.21 -9.81 3.42
N MET A 102 -8.63 -8.96 4.37
CA MET A 102 -7.89 -8.75 5.62
C MET A 102 -8.79 -8.58 6.86
N GLU A 103 -10.07 -8.96 6.82
CA GLU A 103 -11.00 -8.82 7.96
C GLU A 103 -10.39 -9.25 9.31
N PRO A 104 -9.78 -10.44 9.46
CA PRO A 104 -9.23 -10.85 10.76
C PRO A 104 -8.18 -9.88 11.29
N LEU A 105 -7.32 -9.37 10.40
CA LEU A 105 -6.28 -8.41 10.75
C LEU A 105 -6.88 -7.02 11.04
N LEU A 106 -7.89 -6.59 10.29
CA LEU A 106 -8.60 -5.34 10.58
C LEU A 106 -9.27 -5.40 11.95
N ARG A 107 -9.94 -6.50 12.29
CA ARG A 107 -10.53 -6.69 13.62
C ARG A 107 -9.47 -6.69 14.72
N GLU A 108 -8.34 -7.33 14.48
CA GLU A 108 -7.22 -7.35 15.43
C GLU A 108 -6.64 -5.96 15.69
N LEU A 109 -6.42 -5.16 14.65
CA LEU A 109 -5.78 -3.84 14.77
C LEU A 109 -6.77 -2.76 15.23
N TYR A 110 -7.97 -2.73 14.64
CA TYR A 110 -8.98 -1.71 14.89
C TYR A 110 -9.92 -2.07 16.05
N GLY A 111 -9.88 -3.31 16.56
CA GLY A 111 -10.66 -3.74 17.72
C GLY A 111 -10.47 -2.88 18.97
N PHE A 112 -9.34 -2.18 19.07
CA PHE A 112 -9.04 -1.24 20.17
C PHE A 112 -9.41 0.22 19.88
N ALA A 113 -9.92 0.52 18.69
CA ALA A 113 -10.32 1.87 18.28
C ALA A 113 -11.70 2.26 18.81
N TRP A 114 -11.91 3.56 19.03
CA TRP A 114 -13.24 4.09 19.35
C TRP A 114 -14.22 3.91 18.19
N GLY A 115 -15.40 3.34 18.45
CA GLY A 115 -16.48 3.17 17.49
C GLY A 115 -16.39 1.90 16.63
N PHE A 116 -15.30 1.14 16.73
CA PHE A 116 -15.13 -0.10 15.97
C PHE A 116 -16.01 -1.24 16.49
N GLU A 117 -16.50 -1.16 17.72
CA GLU A 117 -17.45 -2.12 18.31
C GLU A 117 -18.75 -2.30 17.50
N SER A 118 -19.07 -1.34 16.63
CA SER A 118 -20.22 -1.40 15.72
C SER A 118 -19.92 -2.02 14.35
N VAL A 119 -18.68 -2.45 14.11
CA VAL A 119 -18.23 -2.97 12.81
C VAL A 119 -18.41 -4.48 12.75
N GLU A 120 -19.55 -4.88 12.19
CA GLU A 120 -19.92 -6.29 12.05
C GLU A 120 -19.60 -6.85 10.67
N ASP A 121 -19.62 -6.01 9.63
CA ASP A 121 -19.44 -6.38 8.24
C ASP A 121 -18.68 -5.33 7.41
N ALA A 122 -18.57 -5.57 6.11
CA ALA A 122 -17.89 -4.67 5.17
C ALA A 122 -18.56 -3.28 5.06
N ASP A 123 -19.88 -3.19 5.17
CA ASP A 123 -20.62 -1.92 5.08
C ASP A 123 -20.38 -1.06 6.32
N ALA A 124 -20.43 -1.68 7.49
CA ALA A 124 -20.10 -1.05 8.76
C ALA A 124 -18.63 -0.62 8.79
N TRP A 125 -17.72 -1.42 8.23
CA TRP A 125 -16.31 -1.06 8.08
C TRP A 125 -16.11 0.17 7.19
N VAL A 126 -16.75 0.20 6.01
CA VAL A 126 -16.69 1.37 5.11
C VAL A 126 -17.19 2.61 5.83
N THR A 127 -18.34 2.52 6.49
CA THR A 127 -18.94 3.63 7.24
C THR A 127 -18.01 4.10 8.36
N PHE A 128 -17.43 3.17 9.12
CA PHE A 128 -16.46 3.46 10.17
C PHE A 128 -15.22 4.17 9.62
N ALA A 129 -14.58 3.60 8.59
CA ALA A 129 -13.36 4.13 7.99
C ALA A 129 -13.59 5.52 7.38
N GLN A 130 -14.73 5.76 6.73
CA GLN A 130 -15.09 7.06 6.18
C GLN A 130 -15.15 8.17 7.25
N ARG A 131 -15.58 7.85 8.48
CA ARG A 131 -15.56 8.80 9.61
C ARG A 131 -14.14 9.13 10.10
N CYS A 132 -13.17 8.26 9.83
CA CYS A 132 -11.77 8.45 10.20
C CYS A 132 -10.92 9.09 9.08
N VAL A 133 -11.51 9.41 7.92
CA VAL A 133 -10.78 9.99 6.80
C VAL A 133 -10.32 11.41 7.16
N MET A 134 -9.03 11.65 7.01
CA MET A 134 -8.45 12.99 7.11
C MET A 134 -8.42 13.65 5.73
N PRO A 135 -8.91 14.90 5.59
CA PRO A 135 -8.73 15.66 4.37
C PRO A 135 -7.24 15.90 4.11
N THR A 136 -6.76 15.56 2.91
CA THR A 136 -5.36 15.79 2.52
C THR A 136 -5.30 16.74 1.33
N GLY A 137 -4.39 17.71 1.37
CA GLY A 137 -4.17 18.66 0.28
C GLY A 137 -2.95 18.32 -0.60
N PHE A 138 -2.09 17.40 -0.16
CA PHE A 138 -0.85 17.05 -0.85
C PHE A 138 -0.90 15.62 -1.36
N PHE A 139 -1.06 15.50 -2.68
CA PHE A 139 -0.96 14.26 -3.42
C PHE A 139 0.50 14.09 -3.87
N PHE A 140 1.26 13.25 -3.17
CA PHE A 140 2.56 12.80 -3.66
C PHE A 140 2.46 11.31 -3.96
N ASN A 141 2.12 11.00 -5.20
CA ASN A 141 2.14 9.64 -5.72
C ASN A 141 3.04 9.67 -6.98
N GLY A 142 3.89 8.66 -7.14
CA GLY A 142 4.73 8.47 -8.33
C GLY A 142 4.12 7.55 -9.40
N SER A 143 2.85 7.16 -9.23
CA SER A 143 2.07 6.40 -10.20
C SER A 143 1.38 7.34 -11.19
N THR A 144 1.11 6.80 -12.37
CA THR A 144 0.49 7.54 -13.47
C THR A 144 -1.04 7.55 -13.39
N GLY A 145 -1.61 7.00 -12.32
CA GLY A 145 -3.06 6.79 -12.20
C GLY A 145 -3.58 5.53 -12.90
N GLU A 146 -2.77 4.93 -13.77
CA GLU A 146 -3.08 3.71 -14.50
C GLU A 146 -3.26 2.48 -13.59
N PRO A 147 -4.09 1.49 -13.98
CA PRO A 147 -4.38 0.29 -13.18
C PRO A 147 -3.14 -0.43 -12.65
N LEU A 148 -3.31 -1.16 -11.53
CA LEU A 148 -2.21 -1.87 -10.87
C LEU A 148 -1.41 -2.78 -11.83
N ALA A 149 -2.07 -3.45 -12.78
CA ALA A 149 -1.40 -4.30 -13.77
C ALA A 149 -0.38 -3.53 -14.63
N GLU A 150 -0.70 -2.29 -15.02
CA GLU A 150 0.22 -1.42 -15.76
C GLU A 150 1.39 -0.98 -14.91
N GLN A 151 1.13 -0.61 -13.65
CA GLN A 151 2.20 -0.21 -12.72
C GLN A 151 3.17 -1.38 -12.48
N LEU A 152 2.66 -2.59 -12.25
CA LEU A 152 3.48 -3.79 -12.07
C LEU A 152 4.28 -4.11 -13.32
N LYS A 153 3.68 -3.96 -14.51
CA LYS A 153 4.39 -4.17 -15.78
C LYS A 153 5.51 -3.15 -15.98
N ALA A 154 5.23 -1.87 -15.73
CA ALA A 154 6.21 -0.81 -15.86
C ALA A 154 7.40 -1.00 -14.91
N LEU A 155 7.14 -1.37 -13.65
CA LEU A 155 8.17 -1.64 -12.67
C LEU A 155 9.04 -2.85 -13.05
N TYR A 156 8.39 -3.94 -13.50
CA TYR A 156 9.07 -5.12 -14.04
C TYR A 156 9.98 -4.77 -15.22
N LEU A 157 9.43 -4.09 -16.24
CA LEU A 157 10.18 -3.71 -17.44
C LEU A 157 11.34 -2.78 -17.10
N ARG A 158 11.18 -1.86 -16.15
CA ARG A 158 12.26 -0.99 -15.68
C ARG A 158 13.45 -1.82 -15.17
N GLN A 159 13.21 -2.81 -14.32
CA GLN A 159 14.29 -3.65 -13.78
C GLN A 159 14.87 -4.58 -14.83
N ALA A 160 14.03 -5.25 -15.63
CA ALA A 160 14.45 -6.14 -16.70
C ALA A 160 15.28 -5.41 -17.76
N PHE A 161 14.87 -4.21 -18.17
CA PHE A 161 15.60 -3.40 -19.13
C PHE A 161 16.91 -2.87 -18.55
N THR A 162 16.94 -2.53 -17.25
CA THR A 162 18.19 -2.18 -16.56
C THR A 162 19.19 -3.34 -16.63
N GLN A 163 18.76 -4.57 -16.35
CA GLN A 163 19.61 -5.75 -16.47
C GLN A 163 20.08 -5.99 -17.92
N PHE A 164 19.20 -5.80 -18.91
CA PHE A 164 19.56 -5.87 -20.33
C PHE A 164 20.67 -4.87 -20.68
N VAL A 165 20.50 -3.60 -20.30
CA VAL A 165 21.48 -2.54 -20.58
C VAL A 165 22.81 -2.86 -19.90
N MET A 166 22.79 -3.30 -18.64
CA MET A 166 24.02 -3.66 -17.91
C MET A 166 24.77 -4.83 -18.55
N THR A 167 24.06 -5.81 -19.11
CA THR A 167 24.68 -6.99 -19.73
C THR A 167 25.19 -6.73 -21.15
N HIS A 168 24.68 -5.69 -21.83
CA HIS A 168 24.97 -5.43 -23.25
C HIS A 168 25.74 -4.13 -23.49
N GLN A 169 26.36 -3.50 -22.47
CA GLN A 169 27.04 -2.20 -22.60
C GLN A 169 28.14 -2.13 -23.67
N HIS A 170 28.73 -3.26 -24.03
CA HIS A 170 29.83 -3.34 -25.01
C HIS A 170 29.43 -3.98 -26.34
N VAL A 171 28.20 -4.44 -26.48
CA VAL A 171 27.65 -5.04 -27.70
C VAL A 171 27.21 -3.93 -28.65
N LYS A 172 27.47 -4.08 -29.96
CA LYS A 172 27.23 -3.01 -30.94
C LYS A 172 26.48 -3.51 -32.17
N GLY A 173 25.83 -2.58 -32.87
CA GLY A 173 25.27 -2.80 -34.20
C GLY A 173 24.23 -3.91 -34.25
N ALA A 174 24.36 -4.81 -35.23
CA ALA A 174 23.40 -5.87 -35.49
C ALA A 174 23.22 -6.84 -34.31
N GLU A 175 24.27 -7.09 -33.54
CA GLU A 175 24.21 -8.00 -32.38
C GLU A 175 23.33 -7.41 -31.27
N LEU A 176 23.46 -6.11 -30.99
CA LEU A 176 22.62 -5.42 -30.00
C LEU A 176 21.15 -5.40 -30.46
N GLN A 177 20.90 -5.18 -31.75
CA GLN A 177 19.55 -5.22 -32.31
C GLN A 177 18.91 -6.61 -32.13
N GLN A 178 19.65 -7.68 -32.46
CA GLN A 178 19.15 -9.05 -32.30
C GLN A 178 18.89 -9.38 -30.83
N ALA A 179 19.77 -8.96 -29.92
CA ALA A 179 19.59 -9.12 -28.48
C ALA A 179 18.34 -8.38 -27.98
N PHE A 180 18.11 -7.15 -28.44
CA PHE A 180 16.92 -6.38 -28.08
C PHE A 180 15.62 -7.01 -28.61
N VAL A 181 15.61 -7.52 -29.84
CA VAL A 181 14.44 -8.24 -30.39
C VAL A 181 14.12 -9.48 -29.55
N ARG A 182 15.13 -10.24 -29.15
CA ARG A 182 14.95 -11.39 -28.26
C ARG A 182 14.40 -10.96 -26.91
N TRP A 183 15.01 -9.95 -26.29
CA TRP A 183 14.56 -9.39 -25.01
C TRP A 183 13.09 -8.93 -25.07
N SER A 184 12.70 -8.21 -26.12
CA SER A 184 11.31 -7.76 -26.30
C SER A 184 10.35 -8.93 -26.47
N SER A 185 10.75 -10.00 -27.16
CA SER A 185 9.93 -11.21 -27.29
C SER A 185 9.79 -11.96 -25.97
N GLU A 186 10.84 -12.02 -25.16
CA GLU A 186 10.85 -12.70 -23.86
C GLU A 186 10.02 -11.93 -22.83
N HIS A 187 10.23 -10.62 -22.71
CA HIS A 187 9.60 -9.78 -21.68
C HIS A 187 8.21 -9.23 -22.08
N GLN A 188 7.82 -9.35 -23.35
CA GLN A 188 6.51 -9.00 -23.89
C GLN A 188 5.96 -7.65 -23.36
N PRO A 189 6.57 -6.48 -23.68
CA PRO A 189 6.25 -5.21 -23.03
C PRO A 189 4.76 -4.81 -22.99
N GLU A 190 4.00 -5.18 -24.01
CA GLU A 190 2.57 -4.87 -24.13
C GLU A 190 1.65 -5.88 -23.40
N ASN A 191 2.18 -7.03 -22.96
CA ASN A 191 1.40 -8.06 -22.26
C ASN A 191 1.40 -7.79 -20.75
N LEU A 192 0.31 -7.20 -20.26
CA LEU A 192 0.12 -6.91 -18.84
C LEU A 192 -0.09 -8.16 -17.97
N ALA A 193 -0.54 -9.28 -18.55
CA ALA A 193 -0.81 -10.52 -17.82
C ALA A 193 0.47 -11.34 -17.54
N GLY A 194 1.57 -11.06 -18.24
CA GLY A 194 2.86 -11.69 -18.01
C GLY A 194 3.79 -11.60 -19.23
N PRO A 195 5.12 -11.63 -19.06
CA PRO A 195 5.86 -11.58 -17.79
C PRO A 195 5.71 -10.23 -17.06
N THR A 196 5.40 -10.25 -15.78
CA THR A 196 5.21 -9.04 -14.95
C THR A 196 5.46 -9.33 -13.47
N TRP A 197 5.59 -8.31 -12.63
CA TRP A 197 5.72 -8.52 -11.17
C TRP A 197 4.42 -8.99 -10.54
N ARG A 198 4.55 -9.79 -9.47
CA ARG A 198 3.47 -10.02 -8.52
C ARG A 198 3.31 -8.80 -7.59
N PRO A 199 2.11 -8.51 -7.07
CA PRO A 199 1.96 -7.59 -5.96
C PRO A 199 2.90 -7.96 -4.81
N GLY A 200 3.58 -6.97 -4.24
CA GLY A 200 4.56 -7.18 -3.16
C GLY A 200 5.97 -7.59 -3.60
N ALA A 201 6.18 -7.91 -4.88
CA ALA A 201 7.52 -8.21 -5.39
C ALA A 201 8.45 -6.97 -5.36
N ASP A 202 9.72 -7.20 -5.07
CA ASP A 202 10.76 -6.17 -5.05
C ASP A 202 11.93 -6.46 -6.02
N CYS A 203 11.92 -7.64 -6.66
CA CYS A 203 12.93 -8.07 -7.60
C CYS A 203 12.41 -9.04 -8.67
N LEU A 204 13.22 -9.31 -9.71
CA LEU A 204 12.88 -10.18 -10.85
C LEU A 204 12.72 -11.67 -10.50
N SER A 205 13.01 -12.11 -9.27
CA SER A 205 12.81 -13.52 -8.91
C SER A 205 11.33 -13.89 -8.82
N ASN A 206 10.46 -12.91 -8.56
CA ASN A 206 9.06 -13.14 -8.20
C ASN A 206 8.12 -12.62 -9.31
N VAL A 207 8.31 -13.19 -10.50
CA VAL A 207 7.60 -12.81 -11.74
C VAL A 207 6.41 -13.74 -11.97
N VAL A 208 5.29 -13.18 -12.42
CA VAL A 208 4.20 -13.95 -13.04
C VAL A 208 4.63 -14.32 -14.45
N THR A 209 4.96 -15.57 -14.66
CA THR A 209 5.12 -16.16 -16.00
C THR A 209 3.79 -16.78 -16.42
N GLN A 210 3.42 -16.66 -17.70
CA GLN A 210 2.30 -17.46 -18.20
C GLN A 210 2.65 -18.95 -18.02
N GLY A 211 1.72 -19.72 -17.47
CA GLY A 211 1.79 -21.18 -17.44
C GLY A 211 1.44 -21.79 -18.78
#